data_AF-A0A6P0JWC7-F1
#
_entry.id   AF-A0A6P0JWC7-F1
#
_cell.length_a   1.000
_cell.length_b   1.000
_cell.length_c   1.000
_cell.angle_alpha   90.00
_cell.angle_beta   90.00
_cell.angle_gamma   90.00
#
_symmetry.space_group_name_H-M   'P 1'
#
loop_
_entity.id
_entity.type
_entity.pdbx_description
1 polymer ?
#
loop_
_entity_poly.entity_id
_entity_poly.type
_entity_poly.pdbx_seq_one_letter_code
_entity_poly.pdbx_strand_id
1 'polypeptide(L)'
;MNQYLDQQHITAIRTSNAAVINISGRQRMLSQRTAFFALRFVTAATTEEREPLRQGLAETLNLLEQSHNALIHGDEILNISGVLSPQMQNIYFAAPFNLDEQIRNFIQAGRSLLSTTETDLTVDNLHLNHIIKAAEHPLLAAIDKTVTQYQEEKEEKDQ
;
A
#
# COMPACT_ATOMS: atom_id res chain seq x y z
N MET A 1 -9.32 24.47 -32.57
CA MET A 1 -9.85 24.21 -31.20
C MET A 1 -9.67 22.75 -30.77
N ASN A 2 -9.87 21.73 -31.64
CA ASN A 2 -9.72 20.31 -31.27
C ASN A 2 -8.30 19.85 -30.88
N GLN A 3 -7.25 20.44 -31.45
CA GLN A 3 -5.87 19.97 -31.23
C GLN A 3 -5.31 20.29 -29.83
N TYR A 4 -5.91 21.27 -29.13
CA TYR A 4 -5.49 21.72 -27.79
C TYR A 4 -6.15 20.88 -26.68
N LEU A 5 -7.38 20.43 -26.90
CA LEU A 5 -8.11 19.53 -25.99
C LEU A 5 -7.50 18.12 -25.98
N ASP A 6 -7.04 17.64 -27.15
CA ASP A 6 -6.33 16.36 -27.27
C ASP A 6 -5.01 16.36 -26.50
N GLN A 7 -4.22 17.44 -26.58
CA GLN A 7 -2.96 17.54 -25.85
C GLN A 7 -3.17 17.61 -24.32
N GLN A 8 -4.23 18.26 -23.84
CA GLN A 8 -4.55 18.28 -22.42
C GLN A 8 -4.99 16.90 -21.90
N HIS A 9 -5.81 16.18 -22.67
CA HIS A 9 -6.19 14.80 -22.34
C HIS A 9 -4.99 13.85 -22.31
N ILE A 10 -4.11 13.91 -23.31
CA ILE A 10 -2.90 13.05 -23.38
C ILE A 10 -1.94 13.36 -22.22
N THR A 11 -1.78 14.63 -21.84
CA THR A 11 -0.91 15.03 -20.72
C THR A 11 -1.49 14.61 -19.37
N ALA A 12 -2.81 14.73 -19.18
CA ALA A 12 -3.49 14.30 -17.96
C ALA A 12 -3.43 12.78 -17.77
N ILE A 13 -3.62 12.00 -18.85
CA ILE A 13 -3.51 10.53 -18.86
C ILE A 13 -2.08 10.07 -18.55
N ARG A 14 -1.07 10.71 -19.17
CA ARG A 14 0.36 10.40 -18.91
C ARG A 14 0.78 10.74 -17.48
N THR A 15 0.26 11.82 -16.92
CA THR A 15 0.52 12.22 -15.52
C THR A 15 -0.13 11.25 -14.54
N SER A 16 -1.33 10.75 -14.86
CA SER A 16 -2.04 9.74 -14.05
C SER A 16 -1.26 8.43 -13.96
N ASN A 17 -0.69 7.92 -15.07
CA ASN A 17 0.04 6.64 -15.06
C ASN A 17 1.34 6.69 -14.23
N ALA A 18 2.08 7.79 -14.25
CA ALA A 18 3.31 7.93 -13.44
C ALA A 18 3.00 8.03 -11.94
N ALA A 19 1.94 8.75 -11.57
CA ALA A 19 1.49 8.87 -10.19
C ALA A 19 1.05 7.50 -9.63
N VAL A 20 0.27 6.74 -10.40
CA VAL A 20 -0.19 5.40 -10.04
C VAL A 20 0.97 4.42 -9.84
N ILE A 21 1.98 4.42 -10.73
CA ILE A 21 3.18 3.58 -10.57
C ILE A 21 3.96 3.95 -9.30
N ASN A 22 4.14 5.25 -9.03
CA ASN A 22 4.84 5.72 -7.83
C ASN A 22 4.11 5.29 -6.55
N ILE A 23 2.80 5.49 -6.49
CA ILE A 23 1.98 5.13 -5.32
C ILE A 23 1.94 3.63 -5.12
N SER A 24 1.84 2.85 -6.20
CA SER A 24 1.94 1.39 -6.15
C SER A 24 3.31 0.94 -5.60
N GLY A 25 4.40 1.52 -6.11
CA GLY A 25 5.76 1.24 -5.60
C GLY A 25 5.94 1.67 -4.14
N ARG A 26 5.28 2.75 -3.70
CA ARG A 26 5.31 3.21 -2.32
C ARG A 26 4.66 2.21 -1.36
N GLN A 27 3.64 1.46 -1.78
CA GLN A 27 3.01 0.43 -0.95
C GLN A 27 4.02 -0.61 -0.44
N ARG A 28 5.00 -1.01 -1.29
CA ARG A 28 6.09 -1.91 -0.89
C ARG A 28 6.93 -1.33 0.24
N MET A 29 7.36 -0.08 0.09
CA MET A 29 8.15 0.61 1.11
C MET A 29 7.36 0.76 2.42
N LEU A 30 6.08 1.14 2.33
CA LEU A 30 5.22 1.31 3.51
C LEU A 30 4.96 -0.02 4.23
N SER A 31 4.82 -1.13 3.50
CA SER A 31 4.66 -2.46 4.09
C SER A 31 5.89 -2.88 4.89
N GLN A 32 7.09 -2.69 4.31
CA GLN A 32 8.35 -2.95 5.02
C GLN A 32 8.56 -2.03 6.22
N ARG A 33 8.25 -0.73 6.06
CA ARG A 33 8.34 0.25 7.14
C ARG A 33 7.37 -0.06 8.27
N THR A 34 6.17 -0.55 7.97
CA THR A 34 5.19 -1.03 8.95
C THR A 34 5.75 -2.19 9.75
N ALA A 35 6.31 -3.21 9.09
CA ALA A 35 6.94 -4.36 9.76
C ALA A 35 8.10 -3.94 10.67
N PHE A 36 8.95 -3.03 10.20
CA PHE A 36 10.05 -2.46 10.99
C PHE A 36 9.54 -1.75 12.26
N PHE A 37 8.58 -0.83 12.12
CA PHE A 37 8.04 -0.10 13.28
C PHE A 37 7.30 -1.03 14.24
N ALA A 38 6.53 -2.00 13.72
CA ALA A 38 5.82 -2.98 14.53
C ALA A 38 6.78 -3.82 15.40
N LEU A 39 7.85 -4.34 14.80
CA LEU A 39 8.87 -5.10 15.54
C LEU A 39 9.53 -4.24 16.61
N ARG A 40 9.99 -3.04 16.23
CA ARG A 40 10.64 -2.11 17.16
C ARG A 40 9.71 -1.68 18.29
N PHE A 41 8.44 -1.42 17.99
CA PHE A 41 7.42 -1.03 18.96
C PHE A 41 7.22 -2.11 20.03
N VAL A 42 7.16 -3.37 19.62
CA VAL A 42 7.03 -4.52 20.52
C VAL A 42 8.30 -4.76 21.34
N THR A 43 9.48 -4.61 20.73
CA THR A 43 10.76 -4.88 21.41
C THR A 43 11.35 -3.68 22.15
N ALA A 44 10.66 -2.54 22.19
CA ALA A 44 11.14 -1.34 22.88
C ALA A 44 11.24 -1.57 24.40
N ALA A 45 12.37 -1.17 24.99
CA ALA A 45 12.67 -1.45 26.39
C ALA A 45 11.95 -0.48 27.34
N THR A 46 11.65 0.74 26.87
CA THR A 46 11.03 1.78 27.67
C THR A 46 9.81 2.38 26.97
N THR A 47 8.91 2.97 27.75
CA THR A 47 7.76 3.72 27.21
C THR A 47 8.20 4.92 26.38
N GLU A 48 9.31 5.57 26.76
CA GLU A 48 9.89 6.71 26.02
C GLU A 48 10.38 6.31 24.63
N GLU A 49 10.99 5.12 24.49
CA GLU A 49 11.37 4.57 23.18
C GLU A 49 10.14 4.14 22.36
N ARG A 50 9.11 3.61 23.05
CA ARG A 50 7.92 3.04 22.45
C ARG A 50 7.03 4.09 21.78
N GLU A 51 6.92 5.28 22.37
CA GLU A 51 6.03 6.34 21.90
C GLU A 51 6.29 6.80 20.45
N PRO A 52 7.52 7.20 20.05
CA PRO A 52 7.77 7.58 18.66
C PRO A 52 7.61 6.41 17.68
N LEU A 53 7.84 5.16 18.12
CA LEU A 53 7.63 3.98 17.29
C LEU A 53 6.14 3.71 17.04
N ARG A 54 5.31 3.91 18.08
CA ARG A 54 3.85 3.83 17.99
C ARG A 54 3.30 4.87 17.02
N GLN A 55 3.78 6.11 17.11
CA GLN A 55 3.41 7.18 16.18
C GLN A 55 3.84 6.87 14.75
N GLY A 56 5.11 6.46 14.56
CA GLY A 56 5.63 6.08 13.24
C GLY A 56 4.87 4.91 12.61
N LEU A 57 4.46 3.91 13.40
CA LEU A 57 3.60 2.82 12.96
C LEU A 57 2.23 3.34 12.50
N ALA A 58 1.56 4.15 13.32
CA ALA A 58 0.25 4.70 13.01
C ALA A 58 0.24 5.57 11.75
N GLU A 59 1.23 6.43 11.58
CA GLU A 59 1.40 7.26 10.38
C GLU A 59 1.66 6.42 9.13
N THR A 60 2.51 5.40 9.24
CA THR A 60 2.82 4.51 8.11
C THR A 60 1.58 3.74 7.67
N LEU A 61 0.77 3.25 8.62
CA LEU A 61 -0.50 2.57 8.34
C LEU A 61 -1.52 3.52 7.69
N ASN A 62 -1.65 4.76 8.19
CA ASN A 62 -2.52 5.77 7.58
C ASN A 62 -2.15 6.03 6.12
N LEU A 63 -0.85 6.21 5.85
CA LEU A 63 -0.39 6.50 4.50
C LEU A 63 -0.55 5.28 3.57
N LEU A 64 -0.36 4.06 4.06
CA LEU A 64 -0.60 2.84 3.31
C LEU A 64 -2.08 2.72 2.92
N GLU A 65 -2.97 2.91 3.89
CA GLU A 65 -4.42 2.86 3.68
C GLU A 65 -4.90 3.92 2.68
N GLN A 66 -4.42 5.16 2.79
CA GLN A 66 -4.73 6.23 1.84
C GLN A 66 -4.22 5.90 0.44
N SER A 67 -2.96 5.45 0.33
CA SER A 67 -2.36 5.07 -0.96
C SER A 67 -3.15 3.94 -1.64
N HIS A 68 -3.53 2.92 -0.87
CA HIS A 68 -4.31 1.79 -1.36
C HIS A 68 -5.71 2.18 -1.82
N ASN A 69 -6.42 2.98 -1.01
CA ASN A 69 -7.75 3.47 -1.37
C ASN A 69 -7.71 4.37 -2.61
N ALA A 70 -6.69 5.23 -2.76
CA ALA A 70 -6.53 6.08 -3.93
C ALA A 70 -6.34 5.27 -5.22
N LEU A 71 -5.63 4.14 -5.15
CA LEU A 71 -5.41 3.28 -6.31
C LEU A 71 -6.69 2.54 -6.76
N ILE A 72 -7.56 2.17 -5.83
CA ILE A 72 -8.79 1.42 -6.13
C ILE A 72 -9.97 2.33 -6.45
N HIS A 73 -10.13 3.43 -5.70
CA HIS A 73 -11.32 4.29 -5.79
C HIS A 73 -11.04 5.61 -6.51
N GLY A 74 -9.78 5.93 -6.76
CA GLY A 74 -9.35 7.20 -7.31
C GLY A 74 -9.08 8.25 -6.23
N ASP A 75 -8.38 9.29 -6.64
CA ASP A 75 -8.09 10.47 -5.84
C ASP A 75 -7.84 11.65 -6.80
N GLU A 76 -8.72 12.64 -6.76
CA GLU A 76 -8.66 13.80 -7.66
C GLU A 76 -7.43 14.67 -7.40
N ILE A 77 -7.00 14.79 -6.15
CA ILE A 77 -5.84 15.60 -5.74
C ILE A 77 -4.56 14.96 -6.26
N LEU A 78 -4.49 13.62 -6.23
CA LEU A 78 -3.37 12.84 -6.76
C LEU A 78 -3.49 12.52 -8.25
N ASN A 79 -4.56 12.98 -8.91
CA ASN A 79 -4.87 12.72 -10.32
C ASN A 79 -4.91 11.21 -10.66
N ILE A 80 -5.54 10.42 -9.79
CA ILE A 80 -5.78 8.98 -9.98
C ILE A 80 -7.26 8.77 -10.27
N SER A 81 -7.59 8.09 -11.36
CA SER A 81 -9.00 7.88 -11.74
C SER A 81 -9.72 6.79 -10.93
N GLY A 82 -8.97 5.83 -10.36
CA GLY A 82 -9.55 4.64 -9.72
C GLY A 82 -10.12 3.62 -10.71
N VAL A 83 -9.98 3.85 -12.02
CA VAL A 83 -10.48 2.92 -13.03
C VAL A 83 -9.43 1.85 -13.29
N LEU A 84 -9.68 0.64 -12.78
CA LEU A 84 -8.81 -0.52 -12.94
C LEU A 84 -9.11 -1.27 -14.25
N SER A 85 -8.06 -1.64 -15.00
CA SER A 85 -8.18 -2.58 -16.11
C SER A 85 -8.68 -3.96 -15.64
N PRO A 86 -9.19 -4.81 -16.54
CA PRO A 86 -9.56 -6.19 -16.18
C PRO A 86 -8.40 -6.98 -15.52
N GLN A 87 -7.17 -6.78 -16.00
CA GLN A 87 -5.96 -7.40 -15.47
C GLN A 87 -5.68 -6.92 -14.04
N MET A 88 -5.78 -5.61 -13.80
CA MET A 88 -5.62 -5.02 -12.47
C MET A 88 -6.72 -5.45 -11.51
N GLN A 89 -7.97 -5.53 -11.96
CA GLN A 89 -9.08 -6.05 -11.16
C GLN A 89 -8.81 -7.49 -10.70
N ASN A 90 -8.26 -8.34 -11.58
CA ASN A 90 -7.89 -9.71 -11.20
C ASN A 90 -6.78 -9.74 -10.14
N ILE A 91 -5.78 -8.84 -10.21
CA ILE A 91 -4.72 -8.78 -9.19
C ILE A 91 -5.29 -8.32 -7.84
N TYR A 92 -6.17 -7.31 -7.83
CA TYR A 92 -6.74 -6.78 -6.58
C TYR A 92 -7.79 -7.69 -5.95
N PHE A 93 -8.64 -8.33 -6.74
CA PHE A 93 -9.89 -8.93 -6.23
C PHE A 93 -10.07 -10.41 -6.56
N ALA A 94 -9.10 -11.07 -7.20
CA ALA A 94 -9.20 -12.47 -7.55
C ALA A 94 -7.97 -13.29 -7.15
N ALA A 95 -8.18 -14.60 -6.98
CA ALA A 95 -7.09 -15.55 -6.78
C ALA A 95 -6.15 -15.59 -8.00
N PRO A 96 -4.84 -15.82 -7.81
CA PRO A 96 -4.20 -16.19 -6.53
C PRO A 96 -3.79 -15.00 -5.66
N PHE A 97 -3.99 -13.75 -6.12
CA PHE A 97 -3.44 -12.58 -5.45
C PHE A 97 -4.39 -12.02 -4.37
N ASN A 98 -5.64 -11.70 -4.67
CA ASN A 98 -6.58 -11.07 -3.71
C ASN A 98 -5.92 -9.89 -2.95
N LEU A 99 -5.19 -9.02 -3.66
CA LEU A 99 -4.30 -8.03 -3.03
C LEU A 99 -5.05 -7.02 -2.14
N ASP A 100 -6.27 -6.63 -2.47
CA ASP A 100 -7.06 -5.72 -1.62
C ASP A 100 -7.30 -6.34 -0.23
N GLU A 101 -7.71 -7.59 -0.19
CA GLU A 101 -7.93 -8.32 1.06
C GLU A 101 -6.63 -8.44 1.87
N GLN A 102 -5.51 -8.79 1.21
CA GLN A 102 -4.21 -8.89 1.87
C GLN A 102 -3.78 -7.57 2.52
N ILE A 103 -3.90 -6.44 1.80
CA ILE A 103 -3.51 -5.12 2.32
C ILE A 103 -4.44 -4.71 3.47
N ARG A 104 -5.76 -4.92 3.35
CA ARG A 104 -6.71 -4.58 4.42
C ARG A 104 -6.45 -5.39 5.69
N ASN A 105 -6.21 -6.69 5.56
CA ASN A 105 -5.87 -7.56 6.68
C ASN A 105 -4.54 -7.15 7.34
N PHE A 106 -3.54 -6.79 6.53
CA PHE A 106 -2.26 -6.28 7.01
C PHE A 106 -2.41 -4.97 7.81
N ILE A 107 -3.17 -4.01 7.28
CA ILE A 107 -3.47 -2.75 7.97
C ILE A 107 -4.20 -3.03 9.28
N GLN A 108 -5.21 -3.90 9.25
CA GLN A 108 -5.99 -4.24 10.43
C GLN A 108 -5.11 -4.87 11.52
N ALA A 109 -4.21 -5.79 11.17
CA ALA A 109 -3.23 -6.34 12.11
C ALA A 109 -2.38 -5.22 12.75
N GLY A 110 -1.91 -4.25 11.96
CA GLY A 110 -1.19 -3.08 12.46
C GLY A 110 -2.01 -2.25 13.45
N ARG A 111 -3.29 -1.99 13.16
CA ARG A 111 -4.20 -1.26 14.07
C ARG A 111 -4.46 -2.02 15.36
N SER A 112 -4.66 -3.34 15.28
CA SER A 112 -4.86 -4.18 16.45
C SER A 112 -3.61 -4.26 17.33
N LEU A 113 -2.41 -4.26 16.73
CA LEU A 113 -1.16 -4.17 17.47
C LEU A 113 -1.06 -2.83 18.22
N LEU A 114 -1.43 -1.71 17.60
CA LEU A 114 -1.47 -0.39 18.25
C LEU A 114 -2.46 -0.31 19.43
N SER A 115 -3.51 -1.12 19.42
CA SER A 115 -4.49 -1.20 20.51
C SER A 115 -4.19 -2.30 21.53
N THR A 116 -3.10 -3.04 21.37
CA THR A 116 -2.70 -4.11 22.29
C THR A 116 -2.22 -3.52 23.61
N THR A 117 -2.57 -4.16 24.72
CA THR A 117 -2.12 -3.73 26.05
C THR A 117 -0.61 -3.97 26.23
N GLU A 118 0.04 -3.21 27.11
CA GLU A 118 1.49 -3.38 27.32
C GLU A 118 1.88 -4.80 27.77
N THR A 119 1.00 -5.49 28.51
CA THR A 119 1.24 -6.87 28.95
C THR A 119 1.22 -7.87 27.80
N ASP A 120 0.50 -7.58 26.71
CA ASP A 120 0.34 -8.46 25.55
C ASP A 120 1.25 -8.05 24.37
N LEU A 121 2.01 -6.96 24.50
CA LEU A 121 3.03 -6.52 23.54
C LEU A 121 4.31 -7.34 23.68
N THR A 122 4.24 -8.59 23.22
CA THR A 122 5.37 -9.53 23.21
C THR A 122 5.72 -9.95 21.78
N VAL A 123 6.90 -10.53 21.59
CA VAL A 123 7.35 -11.03 20.26
C VAL A 123 6.45 -12.13 19.71
N ASP A 124 5.71 -12.82 20.57
CA ASP A 124 4.74 -13.86 20.19
C ASP A 124 3.36 -13.29 19.86
N ASN A 125 3.18 -11.97 19.92
CA ASN A 125 1.92 -11.31 19.60
C ASN A 125 1.43 -11.69 18.19
N LEU A 126 0.18 -12.15 18.12
CA LEU A 126 -0.41 -12.68 16.89
C LEU A 126 -0.47 -11.64 15.76
N HIS A 127 -0.66 -10.36 16.09
CA HIS A 127 -0.70 -9.29 15.10
C HIS A 127 0.69 -8.97 14.57
N LEU A 128 1.72 -8.94 15.44
CA LEU A 128 3.10 -8.82 15.00
C LEU A 128 3.48 -9.96 14.05
N ASN A 129 3.17 -11.20 14.43
CA ASN A 129 3.46 -12.39 13.62
C ASN A 129 2.77 -12.32 12.25
N HIS A 130 1.53 -11.83 12.17
CA HIS A 130 0.85 -11.59 10.91
C HIS A 130 1.60 -10.55 10.05
N ILE A 131 1.95 -9.40 10.64
CA ILE A 131 2.64 -8.31 9.94
C ILE A 131 3.98 -8.80 9.36
N ILE A 132 4.81 -9.49 10.15
CA ILE A 132 6.11 -9.98 9.68
C ILE A 132 5.94 -10.97 8.52
N LYS A 133 5.07 -11.97 8.67
CA LYS A 133 4.83 -12.97 7.60
C LYS A 133 4.31 -12.35 6.31
N ALA A 134 3.37 -11.41 6.42
CA ALA A 134 2.82 -10.73 5.26
C ALA A 134 3.88 -9.88 4.55
N ALA A 135 4.72 -9.18 5.30
CA ALA A 135 5.79 -8.35 4.76
C ALA A 135 6.93 -9.14 4.10
N GLU A 136 7.08 -10.44 4.39
CA GLU A 136 8.18 -11.24 3.83
C GLU A 136 7.94 -11.74 2.41
N HIS A 137 6.73 -12.20 2.04
CA HIS A 137 6.55 -12.89 0.75
C HIS A 137 5.26 -12.54 -0.02
N PRO A 138 4.04 -12.91 0.43
CA PRO A 138 2.86 -12.88 -0.43
C PRO A 138 2.43 -11.46 -0.81
N LEU A 139 2.57 -10.50 0.12
CA LEU A 139 2.18 -9.12 -0.12
C LEU A 139 3.14 -8.42 -1.10
N LEU A 140 4.45 -8.65 -0.95
CA LEU A 140 5.45 -8.04 -1.82
C LEU A 140 5.34 -8.52 -3.27
N ALA A 141 5.13 -9.83 -3.47
CA ALA A 141 4.98 -10.39 -4.81
C ALA A 141 3.74 -9.82 -5.53
N ALA A 142 2.63 -9.66 -4.80
CA ALA A 142 1.41 -9.08 -5.35
C ALA A 142 1.55 -7.58 -5.65
N ILE A 143 2.22 -6.80 -4.79
CA ILE A 143 2.54 -5.39 -5.05
C ILE A 143 3.49 -5.24 -6.24
N ASP A 144 4.52 -6.09 -6.35
CA ASP A 144 5.42 -6.04 -7.51
C ASP A 144 4.67 -6.34 -8.81
N LYS A 145 3.70 -7.26 -8.77
CA LYS A 145 2.86 -7.55 -9.95
C LYS A 145 1.99 -6.37 -10.37
N THR A 146 1.46 -5.55 -9.43
CA THR A 146 0.71 -4.34 -9.81
C THR A 146 1.61 -3.29 -10.45
N VAL A 147 2.83 -3.10 -9.94
CA VAL A 147 3.81 -2.16 -10.53
C VAL A 147 4.13 -2.56 -11.96
N THR A 148 4.45 -3.84 -12.19
CA THR A 148 4.73 -4.35 -13.54
C THR A 148 3.51 -4.22 -14.46
N GLN A 149 2.31 -4.56 -13.98
CA GLN A 149 1.09 -4.46 -14.79
C GLN A 149 0.79 -3.01 -15.22
N TYR A 150 0.95 -2.04 -14.32
CA TYR A 150 0.79 -0.63 -14.68
C TYR A 150 1.86 -0.12 -15.66
N GLN A 151 3.07 -0.67 -15.62
CA GLN A 151 4.11 -0.36 -16.60
C GLN A 151 3.75 -0.89 -17.99
N GLU A 152 3.31 -2.15 -18.08
CA GLU A 152 2.84 -2.78 -19.33
C GLU A 152 1.68 -1.98 -19.95
N GLU A 153 0.66 -1.65 -19.16
CA GLU A 153 -0.50 -0.86 -19.64
C GLU A 153 -0.14 0.54 -20.12
N LYS A 154 0.92 1.12 -19.56
CA LYS A 154 1.43 2.42 -20.02
C LYS A 154 2.12 2.28 -21.37
N GLU A 155 2.96 1.26 -21.55
CA GLU A 155 3.68 1.01 -22.80
C GLU A 155 2.73 0.69 -23.96
N GLU A 156 1.66 -0.06 -23.73
CA GLU A 156 0.63 -0.35 -24.75
C GLU A 156 -0.13 0.91 -25.19
N LYS A 157 -0.34 1.88 -24.30
CA LYS A 157 -1.04 3.14 -24.62
C LYS A 157 -0.14 4.19 -25.29
N ASP A 158 1.17 4.06 -25.14
CA ASP A 158 2.16 4.96 -25.75
C ASP A 158 2.56 4.51 -27.18
N GLN A 159 2.07 3.35 -27.64
CA GLN A 159 2.19 2.82 -29.02
C GLN A 159 1.01 3.25 -29.91
#